data_AF-J9AXW3-F1
#
_entry.id   AF-J9AXW3-F1
#
_cell.length_a   1.000
_cell.length_b   1.000
_cell.length_c   1.000
_cell.angle_alpha   90.00
_cell.angle_beta   90.00
_cell.angle_gamma   90.00
#
_symmetry.space_group_name_H-M   'P 1'
#
loop_
_entity.id
_entity.type
_entity.pdbx_description
1 polymer ?
#
loop_
_entity_poly.entity_id
_entity_poly.type
_entity_poly.pdbx_seq_one_letter_code
_entity_poly.pdbx_strand_id
1 'polypeptide(L)'
;MKSNDPEDVELFDIISEMLTYEPSQRITLGSALDHRYFKRLAPHLRLHESGASSNGSSTSSVAATAAATVVSAQAIVISGTSDGNGEER
;
A
#
# COMPACT_ATOMS: atom_id res chain seq x y z
N MET A 1 -26.78 -27.65 1.03
CA MET A 1 -25.37 -27.47 0.62
C MET A 1 -24.55 -28.60 1.22
N LYS A 2 -23.73 -29.30 0.45
CA LYS A 2 -22.86 -30.35 0.98
C LYS A 2 -21.60 -29.68 1.49
N SER A 3 -21.67 -29.18 2.72
CA SER A 3 -20.60 -28.50 3.45
C SER A 3 -19.35 -29.35 3.74
N ASN A 4 -19.14 -30.44 2.98
CA ASN A 4 -18.00 -31.34 3.08
C ASN A 4 -17.29 -31.51 1.74
N ASP A 5 -17.67 -30.76 0.69
CA ASP A 5 -16.85 -30.65 -0.50
C ASP A 5 -15.58 -29.85 -0.15
N PRO A 6 -14.38 -30.28 -0.59
CA PRO A 6 -13.12 -29.64 -0.21
C PRO A 6 -13.06 -28.17 -0.63
N GLU A 7 -13.76 -27.80 -1.70
CA GLU A 7 -13.86 -26.40 -2.14
C GLU A 7 -14.67 -25.52 -1.20
N ASP A 8 -15.73 -26.06 -0.59
CA ASP A 8 -16.54 -25.33 0.39
C ASP A 8 -15.72 -25.12 1.66
N VAL A 9 -14.96 -26.14 2.09
CA VAL A 9 -14.07 -26.04 3.25
C VAL A 9 -13.03 -24.94 3.03
N GLU A 10 -12.34 -24.95 1.89
CA GLU A 10 -11.34 -23.92 1.56
C GLU A 10 -11.94 -22.52 1.42
N LEU A 11 -13.19 -22.41 0.95
CA LEU A 11 -13.89 -21.13 0.84
C LEU A 11 -14.21 -20.55 2.22
N PHE A 12 -14.74 -21.36 3.13
CA PHE A 12 -15.06 -20.88 4.48
C PHE A 12 -13.79 -20.55 5.28
N ASP A 13 -12.71 -21.31 5.08
CA ASP A 13 -11.41 -21.06 5.72
C ASP A 13 -10.90 -19.65 5.41
N ILE A 14 -10.84 -19.28 4.12
CA ILE A 14 -10.37 -17.94 3.72
C ILE A 14 -11.30 -16.82 4.19
N ILE A 15 -12.61 -17.06 4.20
CA ILE A 15 -13.59 -16.07 4.71
C ILE A 15 -13.40 -15.87 6.22
N SER A 16 -13.20 -16.94 6.98
CA SER A 16 -12.94 -16.86 8.42
C SER A 16 -11.70 -16.03 8.73
N GLU A 17 -10.60 -16.23 8.00
CA GLU A 17 -9.37 -15.45 8.17
C GLU A 17 -9.56 -13.96 7.82
N MET A 18 -10.30 -13.65 6.75
CA MET A 18 -10.60 -12.26 6.34
C MET A 18 -11.54 -11.54 7.31
N LEU A 19 -12.44 -12.28 7.95
CA LEU A 19 -13.42 -11.73 8.92
C LEU A 19 -12.93 -11.83 10.38
N THR A 20 -11.63 -12.07 10.59
CA THR A 20 -11.04 -12.05 11.93
C THR A 20 -11.28 -10.69 12.60
N TYR A 21 -11.81 -10.74 13.82
CA TYR A 21 -12.11 -9.56 14.62
C TYR A 21 -10.85 -8.74 14.89
N GLU A 22 -9.81 -9.39 15.40
CA GLU A 22 -8.51 -8.78 15.68
C GLU A 22 -7.81 -8.38 14.36
N PRO A 23 -7.59 -7.08 14.11
CA PRO A 23 -7.02 -6.62 12.84
C PRO A 23 -5.58 -7.07 12.65
N SER A 24 -4.83 -7.26 13.74
CA SER A 24 -3.46 -7.77 13.71
C SER A 24 -3.36 -9.24 13.33
N GLN A 25 -4.44 -10.01 13.51
CA GLN A 25 -4.52 -11.43 13.14
C GLN A 25 -5.24 -11.65 11.80
N ARG A 26 -5.89 -10.61 11.26
CA ARG A 26 -6.57 -10.68 9.98
C ARG A 26 -5.56 -10.92 8.85
N ILE A 27 -5.90 -11.84 7.95
CA ILE A 27 -5.07 -12.11 6.78
C ILE A 27 -4.90 -10.84 5.92
N THR A 28 -3.70 -10.66 5.39
CA THR A 28 -3.41 -9.57 4.44
C THR A 28 -3.92 -9.92 3.05
N LEU A 29 -4.23 -8.92 2.22
CA LEU A 29 -4.72 -9.16 0.86
C LEU A 29 -3.79 -10.04 0.02
N GLY A 30 -2.47 -9.82 0.11
CA GLY A 30 -1.49 -10.64 -0.62
C GLY A 30 -1.54 -12.11 -0.18
N SER A 31 -1.55 -12.35 1.13
CA SER A 31 -1.67 -13.71 1.67
C SER A 31 -3.00 -14.36 1.31
N ALA A 32 -4.09 -13.58 1.26
CA ALA A 32 -5.41 -14.09 0.89
C ALA A 32 -5.46 -14.55 -0.57
N LEU A 33 -4.82 -13.81 -1.48
CA LEU A 33 -4.73 -14.18 -2.90
C LEU A 33 -3.85 -15.41 -3.15
N ASP A 34 -2.94 -15.72 -2.24
CA ASP A 34 -2.10 -16.93 -2.27
C ASP A 34 -2.74 -18.16 -1.57
N HIS A 35 -3.97 -18.03 -1.08
CA HIS A 35 -4.73 -19.11 -0.43
C HIS A 35 -5.09 -20.23 -1.43
N ARG A 36 -5.25 -21.48 -0.93
CA ARG A 36 -5.55 -22.68 -1.75
C ARG A 36 -6.77 -22.49 -2.64
N TYR A 37 -7.79 -21.84 -2.09
CA TYR A 37 -9.02 -21.52 -2.80
C TYR A 37 -8.74 -20.79 -4.13
N PHE A 38 -7.89 -19.75 -4.12
CA PHE A 38 -7.53 -18.98 -5.31
C PHE A 38 -6.44 -19.66 -6.15
N LYS A 39 -5.57 -20.48 -5.53
CA LYS A 39 -4.62 -21.32 -6.27
C LYS A 39 -5.28 -22.40 -7.11
N ARG A 40 -6.54 -22.76 -6.88
CA ARG A 40 -7.25 -23.67 -7.78
C ARG A 40 -7.62 -23.02 -9.12
N LEU A 41 -7.69 -21.68 -9.16
CA LEU A 41 -7.95 -20.94 -10.40
C LEU A 41 -6.82 -21.16 -11.40
N ALA A 42 -7.19 -21.22 -12.68
CA ALA A 42 -6.21 -21.26 -13.77
C ALA A 42 -5.31 -20.01 -13.72
N PRO A 43 -4.02 -20.11 -14.11
CA PRO A 43 -3.06 -19.02 -13.93
C PRO A 43 -3.50 -17.68 -14.55
N HIS A 44 -4.20 -17.72 -15.69
CA HIS A 44 -4.70 -16.52 -16.36
C HIS A 44 -5.82 -15.79 -15.58
N LEU A 45 -6.48 -16.46 -14.62
CA LEU A 45 -7.46 -15.85 -13.72
C LEU A 45 -6.81 -15.28 -12.45
N ARG A 46 -5.52 -15.58 -12.22
CA ARG A 46 -4.76 -15.07 -11.08
C ARG A 46 -4.07 -13.75 -11.45
N LEU A 47 -4.87 -12.69 -11.41
CA LEU A 47 -4.44 -11.35 -11.80
C LEU A 47 -3.28 -10.82 -10.94
N HIS A 48 -3.16 -11.28 -9.69
CA HIS A 48 -2.07 -10.87 -8.79
C HIS A 48 -0.69 -11.40 -9.23
N GLU A 49 -0.68 -12.53 -9.94
CA GLU A 49 0.53 -13.20 -10.41
C GLU A 49 0.95 -12.71 -11.81
N SER A 50 -0.01 -12.21 -12.60
CA SER A 50 0.15 -11.92 -14.03
C SER A 50 0.66 -10.50 -14.35
N GLY A 51 0.72 -9.57 -13.39
CA GLY A 51 1.30 -8.27 -13.72
C GLY A 51 1.11 -7.15 -12.71
N ALA A 52 2.11 -7.01 -11.85
CA ALA A 52 2.65 -5.70 -11.46
C ALA A 52 3.31 -4.94 -12.64
N SER A 53 2.84 -5.19 -13.88
CA SER A 53 3.33 -4.60 -15.13
C SER A 53 2.16 -4.08 -15.96
N SER A 54 1.32 -3.24 -15.36
CA SER A 54 0.77 -2.13 -16.12
C SER A 54 0.62 -0.93 -15.19
N ASN A 55 1.25 0.13 -15.64
CA ASN A 55 1.44 1.41 -15.00
C ASN A 55 0.09 2.11 -14.80
N GLY A 56 -0.57 1.85 -13.67
CA GLY A 56 -1.80 2.51 -13.24
C GLY A 56 -1.54 3.60 -12.20
N SER A 57 -0.47 4.40 -12.35
CA SER A 57 -0.35 5.69 -11.65
C SER A 57 -1.39 6.66 -12.20
N SER A 58 -2.64 6.46 -11.83
CA SER A 58 -3.60 7.56 -11.70
C SER A 58 -3.41 8.11 -10.29
N THR A 59 -2.30 8.83 -10.09
CA THR A 59 -2.19 9.76 -8.96
C THR A 59 -3.22 10.86 -9.19
N SER A 60 -4.43 10.68 -8.67
CA SER A 60 -5.31 11.81 -8.42
C SER A 60 -4.70 12.59 -7.24
N SER A 61 -3.84 13.54 -7.58
CA SER A 61 -3.39 14.59 -6.68
C SER A 61 -4.58 15.49 -6.34
N VAL A 62 -5.44 15.04 -5.43
CA VAL A 62 -6.24 15.95 -4.64
C VAL A 62 -5.35 16.38 -3.48
N ALA A 63 -4.87 17.62 -3.57
CA ALA A 63 -4.19 18.30 -2.49
C ALA A 63 -5.08 18.27 -1.25
N ALA A 64 -4.79 17.35 -0.33
CA ALA A 64 -5.34 17.38 1.01
C ALA A 64 -4.64 18.50 1.78
N THR A 65 -5.19 19.71 1.66
CA THR A 65 -4.89 20.83 2.55
C THR A 65 -5.23 20.45 3.99
N ALA A 66 -4.26 20.75 4.87
CA ALA A 66 -4.37 20.95 6.32
C ALA A 66 -4.57 19.73 7.22
N ALA A 67 -3.51 19.33 7.93
CA ALA A 67 -3.42 19.48 9.40
C ALA A 67 -2.07 18.99 9.97
N ALA A 68 -1.58 19.75 10.96
CA ALA A 68 -0.69 19.36 12.07
C ALA A 68 0.83 19.16 11.83
N THR A 69 1.57 20.22 12.14
CA THR A 69 2.65 20.27 13.16
C THR A 69 3.66 19.12 13.22
N VAL A 70 4.94 19.40 12.90
CA VAL A 70 6.08 19.36 13.85
C VAL A 70 7.19 20.29 13.35
N VAL A 71 7.49 21.34 14.13
CA VAL A 71 8.72 22.13 13.98
C VAL A 71 9.89 21.27 14.47
N SER A 72 10.80 20.90 13.56
CA SER A 72 12.11 20.37 13.93
C SER A 72 13.16 21.44 13.62
N ALA A 73 13.74 21.99 14.67
CA ALA A 73 14.78 22.99 14.60
C ALA A 73 16.08 22.35 14.09
N GLN A 74 16.52 22.71 12.90
CA GLN A 74 17.91 22.49 12.48
C GLN A 74 18.55 23.82 12.15
N ALA A 75 19.66 24.08 12.85
CA ALA A 75 20.44 25.30 12.78
C ALA A 75 20.92 25.55 11.36
N ILE A 76 20.46 26.65 10.76
CA ILE A 76 20.97 27.13 9.48
C ILE A 76 22.32 27.77 9.75
N VAL A 77 23.38 27.07 9.33
CA VAL A 77 24.73 27.62 9.24
C VAL A 77 24.72 28.69 8.15
N ILE A 78 24.72 29.96 8.55
CA ILE A 78 24.93 31.07 7.61
C ILE A 78 26.44 31.16 7.37
N SER A 79 26.91 30.48 6.33
CA SER A 79 28.21 30.77 5.75
C SER A 79 28.12 32.14 5.08
N GLY A 80 28.58 33.17 5.80
CA GLY A 80 28.81 34.49 5.23
C GLY A 80 29.96 34.40 4.24
N THR A 81 29.67 34.65 2.97
CA THR A 81 30.67 35.11 2.01
C THR A 81 30.30 36.52 1.62
N SER A 82 30.95 37.46 2.31
CA SER A 82 31.15 38.82 1.84
C SER A 82 31.81 38.78 0.47
N ASP A 83 31.21 39.41 -0.52
CA ASP A 83 31.98 40.09 -1.56
C ASP A 83 31.20 41.32 -2.01
N GLY A 84 31.77 42.47 -1.66
CA GLY A 84 31.28 43.77 -2.09
C GLY A 84 31.64 44.03 -3.53
N ASN A 85 30.73 44.66 -4.25
CA ASN A 85 31.12 45.54 -5.34
C ASN A 85 30.19 46.75 -5.30
N GLY A 86 30.78 47.91 -4.99
CA GLY A 86 30.12 49.19 -5.15
C GLY A 86 30.01 49.56 -6.63
N GLU A 87 29.90 50.86 -6.86
CA GLU A 87 29.99 51.53 -8.17
C GLU A 87 28.63 51.92 -8.79
N GLU A 88 28.17 53.10 -8.34
CA GLU A 88 27.95 54.31 -9.14
C GLU A 88 26.97 54.33 -10.35
N ARG A 89 25.79 54.94 -10.16
CA ARG A 89 25.46 56.33 -10.53
C ARG A 89 23.98 56.65 -10.35
#